data_AF-A0A1G2RV67-F1
#
_entry.id   AF-A0A1G2RV67-F1
#
_cell.length_a   1.000
_cell.length_b   1.000
_cell.length_c   1.000
_cell.angle_alpha   90.00
_cell.angle_beta   90.00
_cell.angle_gamma   90.00
#
_symmetry.space_group_name_H-M   'P 1'
#
loop_
_entity.id
_entity.type
_entity.pdbx_description
1 polymer ?
#
loop_
_entity_poly.entity_id
_entity_poly.type
_entity_poly.pdbx_seq_one_letter_code
_entity_poly.pdbx_strand_id
1 'polypeptide(L)' 'MRQCVICGKKSTVVWRRSRLRAGKYNPTVKRRQHPNLQWAKLVTGKKIKACAQCIKKLHTKR' A
#
# COMPACT_ATOMS: atom_id res chain seq x y z
N MET A 1 -0.04 12.91 -7.58
CA MET A 1 -0.86 12.05 -6.69
C MET A 1 0.00 11.00 -5.98
N ARG A 2 -0.29 10.64 -4.73
CA ARG A 2 0.40 9.53 -4.02
C ARG A 2 -0.27 8.19 -4.38
N GLN A 3 0.01 7.71 -5.59
CA GLN A 3 -0.54 6.48 -6.15
C GLN A 3 0.59 5.63 -6.74
N CYS A 4 0.46 4.31 -6.66
CA CYS A 4 1.37 3.41 -7.35
C CYS A 4 1.12 3.48 -8.86
N VAL A 5 2.16 3.74 -9.65
CA VAL A 5 2.05 3.81 -11.12
C VAL A 5 1.73 2.44 -11.73
N ILE A 6 2.14 1.34 -11.10
CA ILE A 6 1.99 -0.02 -11.66
C ILE A 6 0.62 -0.63 -11.36
N CYS A 7 0.11 -0.48 -10.13
CA CYS A 7 -1.12 -1.16 -9.69
C CYS A 7 -2.23 -0.21 -9.26
N GLY A 8 -2.03 1.10 -9.40
CA GLY A 8 -3.04 2.09 -9.06
C GLY A 8 -3.38 2.21 -7.56
N LYS A 9 -2.67 1.51 -6.66
CA LYS A 9 -2.93 1.57 -5.21
C LYS A 9 -2.89 3.01 -4.70
N LYS A 10 -4.00 3.43 -4.10
CA LYS A 10 -4.20 4.74 -3.47
C LYS A 10 -4.40 4.59 -1.96
N SER A 11 -4.34 5.71 -1.24
CA SER A 11 -4.67 5.70 0.18
C SER A 11 -6.15 5.39 0.38
N THR A 12 -6.46 4.53 1.35
CA THR A 12 -7.84 4.19 1.73
C THR A 12 -8.12 4.64 3.15
N VAL A 13 -9.36 5.02 3.43
CA VAL A 13 -9.83 5.29 4.80
C VAL A 13 -10.45 4.02 5.31
N VAL A 14 -10.00 3.57 6.48
CA VAL A 14 -10.52 2.36 7.13
C VAL A 14 -10.81 2.63 8.59
N TRP A 15 -11.73 1.86 9.14
CA TRP A 15 -12.00 1.88 10.58
C TRP A 15 -10.98 1.02 11.32
N ARG A 16 -10.40 1.56 12.39
CA ARG A 16 -9.80 0.73 13.44
C ARG A 16 -10.94 0.02 14.16
N ARG A 17 -10.79 -1.28 14.40
CA ARG A 17 -11.75 -2.08 15.17
C ARG A 17 -11.10 -2.52 16.47
N SER A 18 -11.79 -2.35 17.60
CA SER A 18 -11.39 -2.93 18.89
C SER A 18 -12.22 -4.18 19.17
N ARG A 19 -11.57 -5.24 19.66
CA ARG A 19 -12.25 -6.47 20.09
C ARG A 19 -12.75 -6.26 21.52
N LEU A 20 -14.04 -6.47 21.74
CA LEU A 20 -14.65 -6.33 23.07
C LEU A 20 -14.96 -7.70 23.70
N ARG A 21 -15.32 -8.69 22.87
CA ARG A 21 -15.60 -10.08 23.25
C ARG A 21 -15.17 -11.02 22.11
N ALA A 22 -15.16 -12.34 22.35
CA ALA A 22 -14.61 -13.34 21.42
C ALA A 22 -15.06 -13.17 19.95
N GLY A 23 -16.31 -12.78 19.67
CA GLY A 23 -16.82 -12.58 18.30
C GLY A 23 -17.16 -11.15 17.89
N LYS A 24 -17.07 -10.14 18.78
CA LYS A 24 -17.57 -8.78 18.51
C LYS A 24 -16.44 -7.75 18.38
N TYR A 25 -16.50 -7.00 17.27
CA TYR A 25 -15.57 -5.93 16.94
C TYR A 25 -16.33 -4.62 16.69
N ASN A 26 -16.06 -3.60 17.49
CA ASN A 26 -16.66 -2.27 17.28
C ASN A 26 -15.69 -1.36 16.50
N PRO A 27 -16.16 -0.62 15.48
CA PRO A 27 -15.35 0.42 14.85
C PRO A 27 -15.13 1.57 15.86
N THR A 28 -13.90 2.04 15.98
CA THR A 28 -13.53 3.12 16.92
C THR A 28 -13.19 4.40 16.18
N VAL A 29 -12.02 4.43 15.51
CA VAL A 29 -11.50 5.63 14.86
C VAL A 29 -11.24 5.36 13.39
N LYS A 30 -11.62 6.30 12.52
CA LYS A 30 -11.23 6.28 11.10
C LYS A 30 -9.75 6.62 11.00
N ARG A 31 -8.97 5.77 10.33
CA ARG A 31 -7.56 6.05 10.00
C ARG A 31 -7.34 5.92 8.50
N ARG A 32 -6.43 6.74 7.98
CA ARG A 32 -5.98 6.63 6.58
C ARG A 32 -4.83 5.62 6.52
N GLN A 33 -4.96 4.61 5.67
CA GLN A 33 -3.87 3.70 5.32
C GLN A 33 -3.23 4.16 4.02
N HIS A 34 -1.92 4.34 4.06
CA HIS A 34 -1.14 4.75 2.89
C HIS A 34 -0.45 3.53 2.27
N PRO A 35 -0.43 3.40 0.93
CA PRO A 35 0.40 2.40 0.28
C PRO A 35 1.88 2.70 0.57
N ASN A 36 2.69 1.66 0.77
CA ASN A 36 4.14 1.78 0.90
C ASN A 36 4.77 2.10 -0.47
N LEU A 37 4.72 3.38 -0.85
CA LEU A 37 5.24 3.91 -2.10
C LEU A 37 6.71 4.25 -1.93
N GLN A 38 7.54 3.66 -2.79
CA GLN A 38 8.98 3.87 -2.82
C GLN A 38 9.42 4.23 -4.24
N TRP A 39 10.59 4.84 -4.35
CA TRP A 39 11.21 5.11 -5.65
C TRP A 39 11.97 3.88 -6.13
N ALA A 40 11.65 3.42 -7.34
CA ALA A 40 12.39 2.37 -8.03
C ALA A 40 13.04 2.91 -9.30
N LYS A 41 14.26 2.44 -9.57
CA LYS A 41 14.97 2.69 -10.82
C LYS A 41 14.60 1.59 -11.81
N LEU A 42 14.09 1.98 -12.98
CA LEU A 42 13.89 1.08 -14.11
C LEU A 42 15.23 0.81 -14.80
N VAL A 43 15.30 -0.30 -15.54
CA VAL A 43 16.48 -0.66 -16.39
C VAL A 43 16.76 0.44 -17.42
N THR A 44 15.72 1.15 -17.86
CA THR A 44 15.81 2.30 -18.78
C THR A 44 16.30 3.60 -18.12
N GLY A 45 16.77 3.56 -16.87
CA GLY A 45 17.30 4.71 -16.13
C GLY A 45 16.26 5.65 -15.51
N LYS A 46 14.98 5.50 -15.85
CA LYS A 46 13.88 6.31 -15.30
C LYS A 46 13.53 5.90 -13.87
N LYS A 47 13.16 6.87 -13.03
CA LYS A 47 12.64 6.62 -11.67
C LYS A 47 11.12 6.62 -11.67
N ILE A 48 10.51 5.59 -11.09
CA ILE A 48 9.06 5.51 -10.89
C ILE A 48 8.72 5.40 -9.41
N LYS A 49 7.57 5.97 -9.03
CA LYS A 49 7.01 5.81 -7.70
C LYS A 49 6.06 4.61 -7.69
N ALA A 50 6.51 3.51 -7.10
CA ALA A 50 5.81 2.24 -7.13
C ALA A 50 5.67 1.63 -5.72
N CYS A 51 4.73 0.72 -5.56
CA CYS A 51 4.50 0.04 -4.30
C CYS A 51 5.63 -0.97 -4.02
N ALA A 52 6.03 -1.16 -2.75
CA ALA A 52 7.10 -2.11 -2.41
C ALA A 52 6.88 -3.54 -2.95
N GLN A 53 5.63 -4.03 -2.95
CA GLN A 53 5.30 -5.33 -3.55
C GLN A 53 5.52 -5.35 -5.07
N CYS A 54 5.22 -4.24 -5.74
CA CYS A 54 5.37 -4.09 -7.19
C CYS A 54 6.85 -4.06 -7.56
N ILE A 55 7.65 -3.34 -6.78
CA ILE A 55 9.11 -3.27 -6.94
C ILE A 55 9.72 -4.66 -6.75
N LYS A 56 9.31 -5.40 -5.71
CA LYS A 56 9.80 -6.77 -5.49
C LYS A 56 9.54 -7.66 -6.71
N LYS A 57 8.33 -7.60 -7.29
CA LYS A 57 7.98 -8.35 -8.51
C LYS A 57 8.80 -7.95 -9.74
N LEU A 58 9.23 -6.69 -9.84
CA LEU A 58 10.11 -6.25 -10.94
C LEU A 58 11.52 -6.86 -10.86
N HIS A 59 12.00 -7.15 -9.65
CA HIS A 59 13.35 -7.66 -9.43
C HIS A 59 13.42 -9.19 -9.35
N THR A 60 12.32 -9.87 -9.02
CA THR A 60 12.28 -11.33 -9.03
C THR A 60 12.20 -11.83 -10.47
N LYS A 61 13.33 -12.28 -11.02
CA LYS A 61 13.35 -13.14 -12.22
C LYS A 61 12.70 -14.46 -11.84
N ARG A 62 11.73 -14.90 -12.65
CA ARG A 62 11.14 -16.24 -12.54
C ARG A 62 12.14 -17.29 -12.99
#